data_AF-A0A843S6G5-F1
#
_entry.id   AF-A0A843S6G5-F1
#
_cell.length_a   1.000
_cell.length_b   1.000
_cell.length_c   1.000
_cell.angle_alpha   90.00
_cell.angle_beta   90.00
_cell.angle_gamma   90.00
#
_symmetry.space_group_name_H-M   'P 1'
#
loop_
_entity.id
_entity.type
_entity.pdbx_description
1 polymer ?
#
loop_
_entity_poly.entity_id
_entity_poly.type
_entity_poly.pdbx_seq_one_letter_code
_entity_poly.pdbx_strand_id
1 'polypeptide(L)'
;VIRHRGSVVLIPQPSADCVTLVYQYRYAIDQWVWELPAGSLEPGEEPEDAARRECHEEVGLVPDHVERLAIFYPTPGYSDEVMLFYRLTGLQRRRSRRNLTKRKRSNRAHSRSPS
;
A
#
# COMPACT_ATOMS: atom_id res chain seq x y z
N VAL A 1 15.76 18.50 -19.28
CA VAL A 1 15.76 17.29 -18.42
C VAL A 1 14.96 17.62 -17.16
N ILE A 2 13.84 16.94 -16.94
CA ILE A 2 13.07 16.97 -15.69
C ILE A 2 13.77 16.08 -14.67
N ARG A 3 13.88 16.56 -13.44
CA ARG A 3 14.42 15.80 -12.30
C ARG A 3 13.27 15.16 -11.53
N HIS A 4 13.32 13.85 -11.38
CA HIS A 4 12.33 13.06 -10.67
C HIS A 4 13.02 12.22 -9.58
N ARG A 5 12.33 11.96 -8.47
CA ARG A 5 12.89 11.21 -7.33
C ARG A 5 12.94 9.69 -7.56
N GLY A 6 12.35 9.24 -8.67
CA GLY A 6 12.02 7.84 -8.91
C GLY A 6 10.69 7.46 -8.25
N SER A 7 10.16 6.32 -8.67
CA SER A 7 8.88 5.82 -8.23
C SER A 7 8.91 4.31 -8.06
N VAL A 8 8.02 3.81 -7.20
CA VAL A 8 7.71 2.39 -7.09
C VAL A 8 6.38 2.12 -7.77
N VAL A 9 6.32 1.05 -8.54
CA VAL A 9 5.10 0.57 -9.18
C VAL A 9 4.76 -0.77 -8.57
N LEU A 10 3.53 -0.89 -8.09
CA LEU A 10 3.07 -2.04 -7.33
C LEU A 10 2.30 -2.98 -8.22
N ILE A 11 2.55 -4.28 -8.09
CA ILE A 11 1.73 -5.36 -8.63
C ILE A 11 1.20 -6.15 -7.42
N PRO A 12 0.16 -5.65 -6.73
CA PRO A 12 -0.43 -6.37 -5.61
C PRO A 12 -1.18 -7.57 -6.16
N GLN A 13 -0.75 -8.75 -5.76
CA GLN A 13 -1.23 -10.03 -6.28
C GLN A 13 -1.91 -10.81 -5.14
N PRO A 14 -3.22 -10.60 -4.89
CA PRO A 14 -3.96 -11.30 -3.84
C PRO A 14 -4.09 -12.81 -4.10
N SER A 15 -4.01 -13.24 -5.37
CA SER A 15 -3.98 -14.64 -5.80
C SER A 15 -3.19 -14.79 -7.09
N ALA A 16 -2.86 -16.03 -7.48
CA ALA A 16 -1.99 -16.32 -8.64
C ALA A 16 -2.43 -15.60 -9.94
N ASP A 17 -3.73 -15.50 -10.19
CA ASP A 17 -4.29 -15.01 -11.45
C ASP A 17 -4.96 -13.64 -11.34
N CYS A 18 -4.74 -12.92 -10.23
CA CYS A 18 -5.41 -11.65 -9.96
C CYS A 18 -4.41 -10.56 -9.54
N VAL A 19 -4.60 -9.36 -10.06
CA VAL A 19 -3.86 -8.16 -9.64
C VAL A 19 -4.85 -7.05 -9.27
N THR A 20 -4.48 -6.24 -8.29
CA THR A 20 -5.26 -5.06 -7.90
C THR A 20 -4.82 -3.85 -8.70
N LEU A 21 -5.79 -3.12 -9.24
CA LEU A 21 -5.60 -1.85 -9.94
C LEU A 21 -6.31 -0.72 -9.18
N VAL A 22 -5.86 0.51 -9.40
CA VAL A 22 -6.53 1.74 -8.97
C VAL A 22 -7.14 2.43 -10.19
N TYR A 23 -8.26 3.13 -9.98
CA TYR A 23 -8.90 3.95 -11.02
C TYR A 23 -8.71 5.41 -10.64
N GLN A 24 -7.82 6.10 -11.35
CA GLN A 24 -7.37 7.45 -11.00
C GLN A 24 -7.59 8.40 -12.17
N TYR A 25 -7.90 9.66 -11.86
CA TYR A 25 -8.03 10.72 -12.86
C TYR A 25 -6.67 11.38 -13.09
N ARG A 26 -6.23 11.42 -14.35
CA ARG A 26 -4.96 11.99 -14.78
C ARG A 26 -5.20 13.32 -15.50
N TYR A 27 -4.95 14.44 -14.80
CA TYR A 27 -5.10 15.79 -15.34
C TYR A 27 -4.31 16.04 -16.63
N ALA A 28 -3.11 15.43 -16.78
CA ALA A 28 -2.26 15.63 -17.94
C ALA A 28 -2.91 15.16 -19.27
N ILE A 29 -3.86 14.22 -19.19
CA ILE A 29 -4.57 13.67 -20.35
C ILE A 29 -6.10 13.81 -20.24
N ASP A 30 -6.60 14.47 -19.18
CA ASP A 30 -8.02 14.72 -18.91
C ASP A 30 -8.90 13.43 -18.93
N GLN A 31 -8.41 12.35 -18.33
CA GLN A 31 -9.08 11.04 -18.37
C GLN A 31 -8.98 10.28 -17.05
N TRP A 32 -9.97 9.41 -16.80
CA TRP A 32 -9.89 8.36 -15.78
C TRP A 32 -9.27 7.11 -16.38
N VAL A 33 -8.26 6.55 -15.71
CA VAL A 33 -7.47 5.42 -16.21
C VAL A 33 -7.31 4.36 -15.12
N TRP A 34 -7.37 3.11 -15.54
CA TRP A 34 -6.98 1.98 -14.70
C TRP A 34 -5.47 1.83 -14.71
N GLU A 35 -4.86 1.87 -13.53
CA GLU A 35 -3.42 1.88 -13.37
C GLU A 35 -2.98 0.91 -12.28
N LEU A 36 -1.72 0.49 -12.34
CA LEU A 36 -1.08 -0.13 -11.19
C LEU A 36 -0.92 0.93 -10.09
N PRO A 37 -1.14 0.60 -8.81
CA PRO A 37 -0.82 1.52 -7.71
C PRO A 37 0.66 1.89 -7.76
N ALA A 38 0.99 3.13 -7.45
CA ALA A 38 2.35 3.62 -7.56
C ALA A 38 2.57 4.86 -6.71
N GLY A 39 3.80 5.10 -6.30
CA GLY A 39 4.16 6.27 -5.52
C GLY A 39 5.60 6.70 -5.69
N SER A 40 5.88 7.94 -5.27
CA SER A 40 7.23 8.51 -5.35
C SER A 40 8.09 8.03 -4.18
N LEU A 41 9.40 7.92 -4.42
CA LEU A 41 10.36 7.70 -3.34
C LEU A 41 10.51 8.97 -2.50
N GLU A 42 10.50 8.80 -1.18
CA GLU A 42 10.88 9.87 -0.26
C GLU A 42 12.42 9.94 -0.08
N PRO A 43 12.98 11.12 0.27
CA PRO A 43 14.42 11.26 0.46
C PRO A 43 14.98 10.27 1.50
N GLY A 44 15.91 9.40 1.06
CA GLY A 44 16.55 8.41 1.92
C GLY A 44 15.68 7.18 2.23
N GLU A 45 14.51 7.05 1.60
CA GLU A 45 13.64 5.88 1.73
C GLU A 45 14.15 4.73 0.87
N GLU A 46 14.26 3.53 1.46
CA GLU A 46 14.55 2.34 0.69
C GLU A 46 13.34 2.00 -0.22
N PRO A 47 13.55 1.66 -1.50
CA PRO A 47 12.43 1.41 -2.41
C PRO A 47 11.45 0.31 -1.97
N GLU A 48 11.93 -0.71 -1.23
CA GLU A 48 11.03 -1.73 -0.67
C GLU A 48 10.09 -1.14 0.40
N ASP A 49 10.58 -0.23 1.24
CA ASP A 49 9.79 0.43 2.27
C ASP A 49 8.74 1.35 1.63
N ALA A 50 9.11 2.09 0.58
CA ALA A 50 8.18 2.86 -0.23
C ALA A 50 7.08 1.97 -0.81
N ALA A 51 7.43 0.81 -1.37
CA ALA A 51 6.45 -0.12 -1.94
C ALA A 51 5.46 -0.64 -0.88
N ARG A 52 5.92 -0.91 0.35
CA ARG A 52 5.06 -1.31 1.47
C ARG A 52 4.13 -0.17 1.93
N ARG A 53 4.67 1.05 2.03
CA ARG A 53 3.91 2.25 2.41
C ARG A 53 2.80 2.54 1.41
N GLU A 54 3.12 2.59 0.13
CA GLU A 54 2.15 2.88 -0.94
C GLU A 54 1.08 1.79 -1.07
N CYS A 55 1.45 0.51 -0.88
CA CYS A 55 0.47 -0.58 -0.84
C CYS A 55 -0.56 -0.37 0.28
N HIS A 56 -0.11 0.12 1.44
CA HIS A 56 -1.00 0.44 2.53
C HIS A 56 -1.87 1.67 2.26
N GLU A 57 -1.31 2.72 1.66
CA GLU A 57 -1.99 3.99 1.41
C GLU A 57 -3.02 3.90 0.27
N GLU A 58 -2.65 3.32 -0.87
CA GLU A 58 -3.51 3.27 -2.06
C GLU A 58 -4.42 2.04 -2.09
N VAL A 59 -3.94 0.88 -1.60
CA VAL A 59 -4.68 -0.39 -1.65
C VAL A 59 -5.34 -0.74 -0.32
N GLY A 60 -4.87 -0.16 0.79
CA GLY A 60 -5.39 -0.45 2.13
C GLY A 60 -4.95 -1.82 2.69
N LEU A 61 -3.91 -2.42 2.12
CA LEU A 61 -3.41 -3.75 2.48
C LEU A 61 -1.93 -3.71 2.85
N VAL A 62 -1.51 -4.65 3.71
CA VAL A 62 -0.12 -4.82 4.12
C VAL A 62 0.39 -6.13 3.51
N PRO A 63 1.50 -6.10 2.74
CA PRO A 63 2.08 -7.29 2.13
C PRO A 63 3.05 -8.01 3.09
N ASP A 64 3.02 -9.34 3.10
CA ASP A 64 4.02 -10.16 3.78
C ASP A 64 5.33 -10.22 2.96
N HIS A 65 5.22 -10.31 1.63
CA HIS A 65 6.37 -10.40 0.73
C HIS A 65 6.37 -9.29 -0.31
N VAL A 66 7.56 -8.73 -0.57
CA VAL A 66 7.81 -7.69 -1.57
C VAL A 66 9.03 -8.09 -2.38
N GLU A 67 8.90 -8.16 -3.69
CA GLU A 67 9.95 -8.64 -4.60
C GLU A 67 10.11 -7.66 -5.76
N ARG A 68 11.35 -7.19 -5.99
CA ARG A 68 11.65 -6.34 -7.15
C ARG A 68 11.68 -7.17 -8.43
N LEU A 69 10.85 -6.81 -9.40
CA LEU A 69 10.74 -7.51 -10.69
C LEU A 69 11.53 -6.84 -11.80
N ALA A 70 11.42 -5.51 -11.90
CA ALA A 70 11.95 -4.78 -13.05
C ALA A 70 12.30 -3.33 -12.73
N ILE A 71 13.06 -2.73 -13.65
CA ILE A 71 13.39 -1.31 -13.67
C ILE A 71 12.99 -0.78 -15.04
N PHE A 72 12.32 0.36 -15.09
CA PHE A 72 11.90 0.99 -16.34
C PHE A 72 12.15 2.49 -16.31
N TYR A 73 12.61 3.03 -17.43
CA TYR A 73 12.77 4.47 -17.63
C TYR A 73 11.70 4.90 -18.64
N PRO A 74 10.62 5.58 -18.19
CA PRO A 74 9.48 5.85 -19.07
C PRO A 74 9.80 6.84 -20.18
N THR A 75 10.66 7.83 -19.90
CA THR A 75 10.95 8.93 -20.83
C THR A 75 12.41 9.39 -20.76
N PRO A 76 13.40 8.52 -21.02
CA PRO A 76 14.83 8.81 -20.80
C PRO A 76 15.39 9.98 -21.63
N GLY A 77 14.71 10.38 -22.71
CA GLY A 77 15.06 11.58 -23.48
C GLY A 77 14.69 12.90 -22.80
N TYR A 78 13.87 12.87 -21.74
CA TYR A 78 13.29 14.07 -21.13
C TYR A 78 13.31 14.07 -19.59
N SER A 79 13.14 12.91 -18.94
CA SER A 79 13.12 12.73 -17.49
C SER A 79 14.18 11.72 -17.04
N ASP A 80 14.75 11.92 -15.86
CA ASP A 80 15.59 10.93 -15.18
C ASP A 80 14.81 9.99 -14.25
N GLU A 81 13.47 10.00 -14.33
CA GLU A 81 12.63 9.09 -13.58
C GLU A 81 13.01 7.63 -13.81
N VAL A 82 13.21 6.92 -12.70
CA VAL A 82 13.32 5.47 -12.64
C VAL A 82 12.07 4.90 -11.97
N MET A 83 11.40 3.96 -12.63
CA MET A 83 10.26 3.22 -12.09
C MET A 83 10.73 1.83 -11.66
N LEU A 84 10.59 1.51 -10.37
CA LEU A 84 10.96 0.22 -9.79
C LEU A 84 9.70 -0.62 -9.57
N PHE A 85 9.58 -1.73 -10.28
CA PHE A 85 8.39 -2.59 -10.23
C PHE A 85 8.53 -3.63 -9.14
N TYR A 86 7.51 -3.75 -8.29
CA TYR A 86 7.45 -4.67 -7.17
C TYR A 86 6.23 -5.57 -7.23
N ARG A 87 6.44 -6.87 -7.06
CA ARG A 87 5.37 -7.84 -6.77
C ARG A 87 5.12 -7.89 -5.28
N LEU A 88 3.86 -7.80 -4.88
CA LEU A 88 3.46 -7.85 -3.47
C LEU A 88 2.46 -8.98 -3.23
N THR A 89 2.76 -9.87 -2.30
CA THR A 89 1.94 -11.06 -1.98
C THR A 89 1.77 -11.21 -0.46
N GLY A 90 0.85 -12.10 -0.06
CA GLY A 90 0.47 -12.21 1.36
C GLY A 90 -0.22 -10.93 1.84
N LEU A 91 -1.17 -10.42 1.06
CA LEU A 91 -1.83 -9.15 1.32
C LEU A 91 -2.90 -9.29 2.42
N GLN A 92 -2.74 -8.53 3.50
CA GLN A 92 -3.62 -8.60 4.67
C GLN A 92 -4.16 -7.22 5.06
N ARG A 93 -5.40 -7.18 5.55
CA ARG A 93 -5.91 -5.96 6.20
C ARG A 93 -5.17 -5.75 7.51
N ARG A 94 -4.69 -4.54 7.75
CA ARG A 94 -4.10 -4.17 9.04
C ARG A 94 -5.14 -4.38 10.14
N ARG A 95 -4.81 -5.18 11.17
CA ARG A 95 -5.69 -5.34 12.33
C ARG A 95 -5.86 -3.97 13.00
N SER A 96 -7.06 -3.40 12.87
CA SER A 96 -7.48 -2.25 13.65
C SER A 96 -7.30 -2.55 15.14
N ARG A 97 -6.54 -1.70 15.85
CA ARG A 97 -6.52 -1.67 17.33
C ARG A 97 -7.90 -1.24 17.84
N ARG A 98 -8.91 -2.12 17.79
CA ARG A 98 -10.19 -1.89 18.45
C ARG A 98 -10.08 -2.21 19.94
N ASN A 99 -9.82 -1.17 20.72
CA ASN A 99 -10.17 -0.95 22.14
C ASN A 99 -10.34 -2.18 23.05
N LEU A 100 -9.27 -2.53 23.77
CA LEU A 100 -9.21 -3.47 24.90
C LEU A 100 -9.88 -2.94 26.19
N THR A 101 -10.93 -2.09 26.11
CA THR A 101 -11.49 -1.39 27.29
C THR A 101 -12.93 -1.75 27.68
N LYS A 102 -13.62 -2.67 26.99
CA LYS A 102 -15.01 -3.06 27.38
C LYS A 102 -15.16 -4.41 28.09
N ARG A 103 -14.10 -5.08 28.53
CA ARG A 103 -14.20 -6.41 29.18
C ARG A 103 -14.06 -6.46 30.71
N LYS A 104 -13.91 -5.32 31.40
CA LYS A 104 -13.76 -5.27 32.88
C LYS A 104 -14.95 -4.75 33.68
N ARG A 105 -16.13 -4.50 33.07
CA ARG A 105 -17.32 -4.02 33.81
C ARG A 105 -18.45 -5.04 34.03
N SER A 106 -18.29 -6.30 33.59
CA SER A 106 -19.34 -7.33 33.75
C SER A 106 -19.21 -8.24 34.98
N ASN A 107 -18.11 -8.18 35.73
CA ASN A 107 -17.82 -9.17 36.80
C ASN A 107 -18.04 -8.66 38.24
N ARG A 108 -18.88 -7.65 38.46
CA ARG A 108 -19.14 -7.11 39.81
C ARG A 108 -20.61 -7.08 40.22
N ALA A 109 -21.44 -7.93 39.62
CA ALA A 109 -22.85 -8.06 39.99
C ALA A 109 -23.18 -9.51 40.37
N HIS A 110 -22.48 -10.11 41.34
CA HIS A 110 -22.91 -11.33 42.04
C HIS A 110 -22.28 -11.34 43.44
N SER A 111 -22.85 -10.57 44.37
CA SER A 111 -22.98 -10.98 45.77
C SER A 111 -23.82 -9.95 46.51
N ARG A 112 -24.96 -10.43 47.03
CA ARG A 112 -25.69 -9.99 48.24
C ARG A 112 -27.21 -10.07 48.03
N SER A 113 -27.76 -11.26 48.22
CA SER A 113 -28.88 -11.45 49.16
C SER A 113 -28.26 -11.63 50.57
N PRO A 114 -28.92 -11.20 51.67
CA PRO A 114 -29.97 -12.03 52.27
C PRO A 114 -31.11 -11.30 53.03
N SER A 115 -32.12 -12.11 53.35
CA SER A 115 -33.06 -12.08 54.49
C SER A 115 -33.94 -10.86 54.70
#